data_AF-A0A370BYP8-F1
#
_entry.id   AF-A0A370BYP8-F1
#
_cell.length_a   1.000
_cell.length_b   1.000
_cell.length_c   1.000
_cell.angle_alpha   90.00
_cell.angle_beta   90.00
_cell.angle_gamma   90.00
#
_symmetry.space_group_name_H-M   'P 1'
#
loop_
_entity.id
_entity.type
_entity.pdbx_description
1 polymer ?
#
loop_
_entity_poly.entity_id
_entity_poly.type
_entity_poly.pdbx_seq_one_letter_code
_entity_poly.pdbx_strand_id
1 'polypeptide(L)'
;MTDTMNSFRRPIMRETTLGTNDLQLEYDGGAYVLREKHDAPEPHKDYRTVQVEYSLLSAIKANDGYFFLCLGICQGTCEKVLCLSTDNSSIVSVPQSMLVTVDNNDLIDAQFMSFVVADLVRQHILRLRPAVGTLLMYKPDPGLVSLLSGRTVGEGQSIVFTTCKPSNAKRRNWIYVHERTPARTIDALIPRDVALIIDLSSTAASKYGLGTRIASLRPQAGQKLGFSNLVHSTASPMSTPVPESIGLLLKQVSGFAQSQMNGVPDRAPLDTLTIGEAVTKQLPESSLALIQWDPNQSVSVLVEPITVRNDLFRSDRTYWLAGLAGDIKQSLADFMIQRGARHIALSSRNPIICPEWQKLCQARGAHIKYFTCMRQFDRHSARSKARCLGLPALLMVPLCFATLPWRRCPSMTSRLVLKPKVDGTVNLDSAFAHHALDWFIAFSSIVGTAGNMGQAAYSAANYQERRTTDKEETERLMNRTGTIPMFEPDLHQLFAEAVVAGLPGTAPGSELITGLAPIGMAQAETAFWAANPKFGLLVRDQTISLTVSTLGENGLSIAQVPVWIQLQDATSPQEVSTLIQEKNPEERRQTMHECVFLAKQ
;
A
#
# COMPACT_ATOMS: atom_id res chain seq x y z
N MET A 1 -9.85 -7.81 1.42
CA MET A 1 -11.27 -7.45 1.29
C MET A 1 -11.86 -6.83 2.55
N THR A 2 -12.25 -7.58 3.59
CA THR A 2 -12.83 -6.95 4.80
C THR A 2 -11.84 -5.99 5.47
N ASP A 3 -10.57 -6.36 5.54
CA ASP A 3 -9.52 -5.55 6.15
C ASP A 3 -9.08 -4.37 5.27
N THR A 4 -8.98 -4.56 3.96
CA THR A 4 -8.71 -3.48 2.99
C THR A 4 -9.88 -2.48 2.84
N MET A 5 -11.09 -2.85 3.26
CA MET A 5 -12.21 -1.91 3.41
C MET A 5 -12.21 -1.23 4.79
N ASN A 6 -11.86 -1.96 5.85
CA ASN A 6 -11.82 -1.43 7.21
C ASN A 6 -10.57 -0.56 7.50
N SER A 7 -9.49 -0.70 6.74
CA SER A 7 -8.26 0.10 6.83
C SER A 7 -8.51 1.60 6.68
N PHE A 8 -9.50 1.98 5.86
CA PHE A 8 -9.98 3.36 5.71
C PHE A 8 -10.54 3.95 7.03
N ARG A 9 -10.92 3.10 7.99
CA ARG A 9 -11.63 3.49 9.23
C ARG A 9 -10.81 3.24 10.51
N ARG A 10 -9.77 2.42 10.45
CA ARG A 10 -8.82 2.10 11.54
C ARG A 10 -7.53 1.50 10.96
N PRO A 11 -6.35 1.67 11.58
CA PRO A 11 -5.17 0.91 11.18
C PRO A 11 -5.43 -0.60 11.34
N ILE A 12 -5.00 -1.39 10.36
CA ILE A 12 -5.01 -2.85 10.40
C ILE A 12 -3.65 -3.34 9.91
N MET A 13 -3.03 -4.21 10.70
CA MET A 13 -1.76 -4.85 10.35
C MET A 13 -2.02 -6.25 9.77
N ARG A 14 -1.19 -6.67 8.82
CA ARG A 14 -1.20 -8.02 8.24
C ARG A 14 0.23 -8.55 8.18
N GLU A 15 0.44 -9.76 8.70
CA GLU A 15 1.70 -10.47 8.53
C GLU A 15 1.88 -10.91 7.07
N THR A 16 3.07 -10.70 6.52
CA THR A 16 3.47 -11.19 5.19
C THR A 16 4.98 -11.45 5.14
N THR A 17 5.48 -12.06 4.08
CA THR A 17 6.91 -12.35 3.89
C THR A 17 7.52 -11.51 2.77
N LEU A 18 8.69 -10.95 3.04
CA LEU A 18 9.39 -10.01 2.15
C LEU A 18 9.72 -10.56 0.76
N GLY A 19 9.88 -11.88 0.61
CA GLY A 19 10.12 -12.54 -0.66
C GLY A 19 8.88 -12.74 -1.54
N THR A 20 7.66 -12.41 -1.07
CA THR A 20 6.41 -12.63 -1.84
C THR A 20 5.72 -11.36 -2.32
N ASN A 21 5.92 -10.23 -1.64
CA ASN A 21 5.31 -8.95 -1.98
C ASN A 21 6.37 -7.85 -2.06
N ASP A 22 6.19 -6.89 -2.98
CA ASP A 22 6.97 -5.65 -2.97
C ASP A 22 6.47 -4.78 -1.81
N LEU A 23 7.36 -4.44 -0.87
CA LEU A 23 7.03 -3.70 0.35
C LEU A 23 7.86 -2.42 0.42
N GLN A 24 7.21 -1.29 0.70
CA GLN A 24 7.83 0.03 0.79
C GLN A 24 7.87 0.51 2.24
N LEU A 25 9.05 0.91 2.71
CA LEU A 25 9.27 1.51 4.02
C LEU A 25 9.21 3.04 3.91
N GLU A 26 8.26 3.65 4.61
CA GLU A 26 8.05 5.10 4.62
C GLU A 26 8.20 5.69 6.01
N TYR A 27 8.47 7.00 6.10
CA TYR A 27 8.51 7.73 7.35
C TYR A 27 7.24 8.56 7.53
N ASP A 28 6.39 8.13 8.47
CA ASP A 28 5.09 8.75 8.75
C ASP A 28 5.13 9.49 10.11
N GLY A 29 5.35 10.81 10.05
CA GLY A 29 5.18 11.77 11.16
C GLY A 29 6.07 11.62 12.41
N GLY A 30 6.73 10.49 12.60
CA GLY A 30 7.43 10.12 13.84
C GLY A 30 7.85 8.64 13.95
N ALA A 31 7.35 7.77 13.07
CA ALA A 31 7.72 6.35 13.00
C ALA A 31 7.98 5.92 11.55
N TYR A 32 8.65 4.77 11.37
CA TYR A 32 8.70 4.11 10.07
C TYR A 32 7.56 3.11 9.95
N VAL A 33 6.89 3.10 8.79
CA VAL A 33 5.73 2.27 8.48
C VAL A 33 6.02 1.49 7.21
N LEU A 34 5.72 0.19 7.22
CA LEU A 34 5.82 -0.67 6.05
C LEU A 34 4.44 -0.75 5.37
N ARG A 35 4.38 -0.48 4.06
CA ARG A 35 3.19 -0.56 3.20
C ARG A 35 3.44 -1.58 2.07
N GLU A 36 2.38 -2.13 1.46
CA GLU A 36 2.52 -2.92 0.24
C GLU A 36 2.61 -2.01 -0.98
N LYS A 37 3.64 -2.19 -1.80
CA LYS A 37 3.80 -1.44 -3.03
C LYS A 37 2.90 -2.02 -4.12
N HIS A 38 2.18 -1.12 -4.77
CA HIS A 38 1.10 -1.44 -5.69
C HIS A 38 1.10 -0.48 -6.90
N ASP A 39 2.29 -0.07 -7.33
CA ASP A 39 2.49 0.60 -8.60
C ASP A 39 2.92 -0.45 -9.63
N ALA A 40 2.29 -0.46 -10.80
CA ALA A 40 2.77 -1.26 -11.92
C ALA A 40 3.92 -0.51 -12.60
N PRO A 41 5.18 -0.99 -12.53
CA PRO A 41 6.23 -0.45 -13.39
C PRO A 41 5.87 -0.80 -14.83
N GLU A 42 5.46 0.19 -15.63
CA GLU A 42 5.45 0.00 -17.09
C GLU A 42 6.89 -0.35 -17.51
N PRO A 43 7.14 -1.49 -18.19
CA PRO A 43 8.49 -1.97 -18.47
C PRO A 43 9.15 -1.15 -19.58
N HIS A 44 9.60 0.05 -19.22
CA HIS A 44 10.38 0.94 -20.08
C HIS A 44 11.75 0.29 -20.33
N LYS A 45 12.19 0.27 -21.59
CA LYS A 45 13.37 -0.52 -22.03
C LYS A 45 14.68 -0.14 -21.33
N ASP A 46 14.74 1.07 -20.80
CA ASP A 46 15.91 1.68 -20.17
C ASP A 46 15.93 1.50 -18.64
N TYR A 47 14.92 0.83 -18.06
CA TYR A 47 14.81 0.55 -16.64
C TYR A 47 15.23 -0.90 -16.32
N ARG A 48 15.65 -1.12 -15.08
CA ARG A 48 15.98 -2.44 -14.51
C ARG A 48 15.27 -2.61 -13.17
N THR A 49 14.76 -3.81 -12.94
CA THR A 49 14.19 -4.20 -11.64
C THR A 49 15.27 -4.86 -10.79
N VAL A 50 15.47 -4.34 -9.59
CA VAL A 50 16.47 -4.81 -8.62
C VAL A 50 15.75 -5.34 -7.38
N GLN A 51 16.05 -6.58 -7.01
CA GLN A 51 15.70 -7.13 -5.71
C GLN A 51 16.67 -6.55 -4.68
N VAL A 52 16.18 -5.72 -3.76
CA VAL A 52 17.02 -5.05 -2.76
C VAL A 52 17.36 -6.04 -1.63
N GLU A 53 18.64 -6.08 -1.25
CA GLU A 53 19.15 -6.85 -0.11
C GLU A 53 19.55 -5.91 1.04
N TYR A 54 20.11 -4.74 0.70
CA TYR A 54 20.43 -3.67 1.65
C TYR A 54 20.03 -2.30 1.12
N SER A 55 19.46 -1.45 1.96
CA SER A 55 19.25 -0.03 1.65
C SER A 55 19.67 0.89 2.80
N LEU A 56 19.81 2.18 2.52
CA LEU A 56 19.98 3.21 3.54
C LEU A 56 18.61 3.66 4.07
N LEU A 57 18.47 3.82 5.39
CA LEU A 57 17.21 4.20 6.04
C LEU A 57 16.65 5.57 5.60
N SER A 58 17.52 6.52 5.24
CA SER A 58 17.14 7.85 4.76
C SER A 58 17.77 8.15 3.40
N ALA A 59 17.08 8.93 2.56
CA ALA A 59 17.55 9.29 1.23
C ALA A 59 18.78 10.21 1.33
N ILE A 60 19.93 9.78 0.81
CA ILE A 60 21.21 10.48 0.90
C ILE A 60 21.39 11.47 -0.26
N LYS A 61 22.06 12.59 0.02
CA LYS A 61 22.37 13.60 -0.98
C LYS A 61 23.36 13.09 -2.03
N ALA A 62 22.88 12.93 -3.26
CA ALA A 62 23.70 12.57 -4.43
C ALA A 62 23.63 13.72 -5.46
N ASN A 63 24.70 14.52 -5.50
CA ASN A 63 24.72 15.82 -6.18
C ASN A 63 23.53 16.70 -5.73
N ASP A 64 22.67 17.14 -6.64
CA ASP A 64 21.64 18.14 -6.35
C ASP A 64 20.37 17.55 -5.70
N GLY A 65 20.08 16.26 -5.94
CA GLY A 65 18.96 15.54 -5.34
C GLY A 65 19.30 14.73 -4.08
N TYR A 66 18.27 14.10 -3.51
CA TYR A 66 18.35 13.09 -2.45
C TYR A 66 17.71 11.79 -2.95
N PHE A 67 18.35 10.64 -2.75
CA PHE A 67 17.85 9.34 -3.22
C PHE A 67 18.18 8.24 -2.20
N PHE A 68 17.36 7.20 -2.13
CA PHE A 68 17.70 6.02 -1.32
C PHE A 68 18.81 5.24 -2.01
N LEU A 69 19.87 4.94 -1.26
CA LEU A 69 20.98 4.10 -1.73
C LEU A 69 20.60 2.65 -1.51
N CYS A 70 20.58 1.84 -2.57
CA CYS A 70 20.21 0.43 -2.52
C CYS A 70 21.28 -0.46 -3.16
N LEU A 71 21.58 -1.58 -2.52
CA LEU A 71 22.40 -2.69 -3.01
C LEU A 71 21.51 -3.92 -3.13
N GLY A 72 21.63 -4.64 -4.24
CA GLY A 72 20.78 -5.78 -4.53
C GLY A 72 21.20 -6.55 -5.77
N ILE A 73 20.31 -7.43 -6.24
CA ILE A 73 20.52 -8.26 -7.43
C ILE A 73 19.55 -7.81 -8.54
N CYS A 74 20.09 -7.54 -9.74
CA CYS A 74 19.28 -7.23 -10.90
C CYS A 74 18.51 -8.48 -11.36
N GLN A 75 17.18 -8.40 -11.42
CA GLN A 75 16.34 -9.48 -11.92
C GLN A 75 16.68 -9.76 -13.40
N GLY A 76 16.76 -11.03 -13.76
CA GLY A 76 17.06 -11.48 -15.13
C GLY A 76 18.54 -11.59 -15.51
N THR A 77 19.42 -10.69 -15.04
CA THR A 77 20.88 -10.83 -15.25
C THR A 77 21.60 -11.48 -14.07
N CYS A 78 21.00 -11.47 -12.87
CA CYS A 78 21.58 -11.95 -11.61
C CYS A 78 22.89 -11.24 -11.21
N GLU A 79 23.14 -10.05 -11.75
CA GLU A 79 24.30 -9.22 -11.39
C GLU A 79 24.04 -8.46 -10.08
N LYS A 80 25.03 -8.41 -9.19
CA LYS A 80 25.03 -7.54 -8.01
C LYS A 80 25.16 -6.08 -8.46
N VAL A 81 24.27 -5.21 -8.00
CA VAL A 81 24.18 -3.81 -8.45
C VAL A 81 23.99 -2.84 -7.28
N LEU A 82 24.72 -1.72 -7.33
CA LEU A 82 24.53 -0.55 -6.49
C LEU A 82 23.73 0.49 -7.28
N CYS A 83 22.66 1.02 -6.70
CA CYS A 83 21.76 1.95 -7.37
C CYS A 83 21.20 3.04 -6.46
N LEU A 84 20.61 4.07 -7.08
CA LEU A 84 19.82 5.11 -6.41
C LEU A 84 18.35 4.98 -6.80
N SER A 85 17.47 4.97 -5.80
CA SER A 85 16.01 4.88 -5.94
C SER A 85 15.31 6.13 -5.41
N THR A 86 14.12 6.44 -5.94
CA THR A 86 13.20 7.42 -5.32
C THR A 86 12.48 6.84 -4.09
N ASP A 87 12.37 5.51 -4.03
CA ASP A 87 11.52 4.82 -3.06
C ASP A 87 12.34 3.75 -2.32
N ASN A 88 12.06 3.54 -1.03
CA ASN A 88 12.77 2.58 -0.19
C ASN A 88 11.98 1.27 -0.07
N SER A 89 12.06 0.41 -1.09
CA SER A 89 11.25 -0.81 -1.19
C SER A 89 12.07 -2.08 -1.44
N SER A 90 11.49 -3.25 -1.13
CA SER A 90 12.13 -4.56 -1.32
C SER A 90 12.41 -4.87 -2.79
N ILE A 91 11.63 -4.30 -3.70
CA ILE A 91 11.92 -4.27 -5.13
C ILE A 91 11.94 -2.81 -5.60
N VAL A 92 12.96 -2.42 -6.38
CA VAL A 92 13.04 -1.08 -6.98
C VAL A 92 13.19 -1.17 -8.50
N SER A 93 12.54 -0.26 -9.23
CA SER A 93 12.71 -0.12 -10.68
C SER A 93 13.46 1.18 -10.98
N VAL A 94 14.68 1.07 -11.51
CA VAL A 94 15.61 2.20 -11.67
C VAL A 94 16.15 2.31 -13.10
N PRO A 95 16.39 3.53 -13.61
CA PRO A 95 17.05 3.71 -14.91
C PRO A 95 18.46 3.09 -14.94
N GLN A 96 18.87 2.59 -16.11
CA GLN A 96 20.21 2.04 -16.35
C GLN A 96 21.36 3.04 -16.05
N SER A 97 21.08 4.35 -16.01
CA SER A 97 22.01 5.41 -15.62
C SER A 97 22.13 5.64 -14.11
N MET A 98 21.19 5.13 -13.30
CA MET A 98 21.19 5.18 -11.84
C MET A 98 21.67 3.87 -11.19
N LEU A 99 22.27 2.95 -11.95
CA LEU A 99 22.81 1.70 -11.42
C LEU A 99 24.23 1.43 -11.94
N VAL A 100 25.03 0.75 -11.12
CA VAL A 100 26.39 0.30 -11.42
C VAL A 100 26.56 -1.13 -10.93
N THR A 101 27.08 -2.01 -11.78
CA THR A 101 27.44 -3.38 -11.40
C THR A 101 28.60 -3.38 -10.40
N VAL A 102 28.51 -4.25 -9.41
CA VAL A 102 29.50 -4.41 -8.34
C VAL A 102 30.11 -5.81 -8.46
N ASP A 103 31.44 -5.90 -8.33
CA ASP A 103 32.09 -7.21 -8.22
C ASP A 103 31.70 -7.85 -6.89
N ASN A 104 31.16 -9.07 -6.94
CA ASN A 104 30.59 -9.80 -5.81
C ASN A 104 31.60 -10.77 -5.16
N ASN A 105 32.82 -10.87 -5.71
CA ASN A 105 33.89 -11.68 -5.12
C ASN A 105 34.34 -11.09 -3.76
N ASP A 106 34.33 -11.92 -2.72
CA ASP A 106 34.67 -11.57 -1.32
C ASP A 106 33.93 -10.33 -0.74
N LEU A 107 32.75 -10.01 -1.28
CA LEU A 107 31.98 -8.82 -0.91
C LEU A 107 31.19 -9.00 0.39
N ILE A 108 31.48 -8.17 1.40
CA ILE A 108 30.68 -8.04 2.62
C ILE A 108 29.75 -6.83 2.46
N ASP A 109 28.51 -7.06 2.02
CA ASP A 109 27.52 -6.05 1.64
C ASP A 109 27.39 -4.86 2.60
N ALA A 110 27.18 -5.13 3.90
CA ALA A 110 27.00 -4.08 4.90
C ALA A 110 28.27 -3.23 5.08
N GLN A 111 29.46 -3.82 4.95
CA GLN A 111 30.74 -3.10 5.01
C GLN A 111 30.96 -2.25 3.75
N PHE A 112 30.65 -2.81 2.56
CA PHE A 112 30.69 -2.10 1.29
C PHE A 112 29.74 -0.89 1.29
N MET A 113 28.48 -1.08 1.68
CA MET A 113 27.49 0.00 1.84
C MET A 113 27.97 1.06 2.83
N SER A 114 28.59 0.66 3.93
CA SER A 114 29.17 1.60 4.90
C SER A 114 30.27 2.48 4.28
N PHE A 115 31.16 1.92 3.46
CA PHE A 115 32.16 2.69 2.71
C PHE A 115 31.54 3.64 1.68
N VAL A 116 30.51 3.20 0.94
CA VAL A 116 29.81 4.04 -0.05
C VAL A 116 29.13 5.23 0.64
N VAL A 117 28.39 4.99 1.73
CA VAL A 117 27.72 6.04 2.53
C VAL A 117 28.75 7.02 3.10
N ALA A 118 29.85 6.51 3.65
CA ALA A 118 30.91 7.36 4.17
C ALA A 118 31.58 8.21 3.08
N ASP A 119 31.77 7.69 1.86
CA ASP A 119 32.36 8.49 0.77
C ASP A 119 31.39 9.56 0.25
N LEU A 120 30.10 9.25 0.11
CA LEU A 120 29.07 10.24 -0.26
C LEU A 120 29.02 11.40 0.76
N VAL A 121 28.99 11.07 2.05
CA VAL A 121 29.05 12.06 3.15
C VAL A 121 30.39 12.83 3.11
N ARG A 122 31.53 12.15 2.91
CA ARG A 122 32.85 12.77 2.77
C ARG A 122 32.87 13.78 1.63
N GLN A 123 32.42 13.39 0.43
CA GLN A 123 32.39 14.27 -0.74
C GLN A 123 31.52 15.50 -0.50
N HIS A 124 30.34 15.35 0.12
CA HIS A 124 29.49 16.49 0.43
C HIS A 124 30.15 17.47 1.41
N ILE A 125 30.77 16.95 2.49
CA ILE A 125 31.54 17.76 3.45
C ILE A 125 32.72 18.46 2.78
N LEU A 126 33.46 17.77 1.90
CA LEU A 126 34.60 18.35 1.19
C LEU A 126 34.21 19.47 0.21
N ARG A 127 32.98 19.47 -0.33
CA ARG A 127 32.44 20.56 -1.15
C ARG A 127 32.05 21.80 -0.33
N LEU A 128 31.86 21.66 0.99
CA LEU A 128 31.37 22.72 1.88
C LEU A 128 32.36 23.17 2.98
N ARG A 129 33.49 22.48 3.15
CA ARG A 129 34.47 22.84 4.18
C ARG A 129 35.14 24.19 3.89
N PRO A 130 35.35 25.04 4.91
CA PRO A 130 36.31 26.14 4.86
C PRO A 130 37.74 25.66 4.58
N ALA A 131 38.62 26.58 4.16
CA ALA A 131 40.01 26.25 3.87
C ALA A 131 40.84 25.92 5.13
N VAL A 132 40.57 26.59 6.26
CA VAL A 132 41.36 26.49 7.51
C VAL A 132 40.40 26.43 8.71
N GLY A 133 40.82 25.77 9.80
CA GLY A 133 40.11 25.74 11.09
C GLY A 133 39.60 24.36 11.49
N THR A 134 38.85 24.30 12.58
CA THR A 134 38.29 23.05 13.13
C THR A 134 36.89 22.77 12.58
N LEU A 135 36.69 21.54 12.11
CA LEU A 135 35.39 20.95 11.78
C LEU A 135 34.79 20.29 13.02
N LEU A 136 33.61 20.73 13.46
CA LEU A 136 32.91 20.14 14.60
C LEU A 136 31.70 19.31 14.14
N MET A 137 31.65 18.05 14.54
CA MET A 137 30.49 17.17 14.35
C MET A 137 29.78 16.91 15.68
N TYR A 138 28.45 17.02 15.69
CA TYR A 138 27.61 16.78 16.86
C TYR A 138 26.74 15.54 16.68
N LYS A 139 26.81 14.63 17.68
CA LYS A 139 26.26 13.27 17.67
C LYS A 139 26.56 12.48 16.37
N PRO A 140 27.83 12.43 15.89
CA PRO A 140 28.16 11.62 14.73
C PRO A 140 28.09 10.12 15.05
N ASP A 141 27.81 9.32 14.04
CA ASP A 141 27.78 7.87 14.13
C ASP A 141 29.19 7.28 14.45
N PRO A 142 29.34 6.34 15.40
CA PRO A 142 30.64 5.78 15.80
C PRO A 142 31.42 5.07 14.69
N GLY A 143 30.74 4.48 13.70
CA GLY A 143 31.33 3.83 12.54
C GLY A 143 31.66 4.82 11.44
N LEU A 144 30.74 5.76 11.14
CA LEU A 144 30.99 6.87 10.20
C LEU A 144 32.24 7.66 10.58
N VAL A 145 32.45 7.96 11.86
CA VAL A 145 33.67 8.65 12.33
C VAL A 145 34.93 7.84 12.05
N SER A 146 34.88 6.51 12.19
CA SER A 146 35.98 5.61 11.84
C SER A 146 36.35 5.80 10.36
N LEU A 147 35.35 5.74 9.48
CA LEU A 147 35.47 5.83 8.02
C LEU A 147 35.88 7.22 7.50
N LEU A 148 35.45 8.28 8.18
CA LEU A 148 35.82 9.67 7.83
C LEU A 148 37.18 10.10 8.40
N SER A 149 37.67 9.44 9.45
CA SER A 149 38.94 9.80 10.10
C SER A 149 40.14 9.59 9.18
N GLY A 150 41.11 10.52 9.22
CA GLY A 150 42.32 10.46 8.40
C GLY A 150 42.15 10.84 6.91
N ARG A 151 40.93 10.98 6.37
CA ARG A 151 40.70 11.34 4.93
C ARG A 151 39.82 12.57 4.69
N THR A 152 39.29 13.18 5.75
CA THR A 152 38.50 14.42 5.71
C THR A 152 39.32 15.69 5.99
N VAL A 153 40.45 15.54 6.67
CA VAL A 153 41.28 16.65 7.19
C VAL A 153 42.30 17.06 6.14
N GLY A 154 42.32 18.34 5.76
CA GLY A 154 43.41 18.94 4.97
C GLY A 154 44.55 19.48 5.84
N GLU A 155 45.64 19.91 5.20
CA GLU A 155 46.70 20.66 5.90
C GLU A 155 46.12 21.90 6.59
N GLY A 156 46.52 22.14 7.85
CA GLY A 156 45.99 23.26 8.64
C GLY A 156 44.55 23.09 9.16
N GLN A 157 43.94 21.90 9.03
CA GLN A 157 42.60 21.61 9.54
C GLN A 157 42.62 20.66 10.75
N SER A 158 41.54 20.69 11.53
CA SER A 158 41.30 19.79 12.67
C SER A 158 39.87 19.26 12.62
N ILE A 159 39.61 18.08 13.20
CA ILE A 159 38.26 17.50 13.29
C ILE A 159 37.98 17.04 14.73
N VAL A 160 36.82 17.45 15.25
CA VAL A 160 36.40 17.23 16.64
C VAL A 160 34.96 16.72 16.68
N PHE A 161 34.74 15.68 17.48
CA PHE A 161 33.46 14.99 17.60
C PHE A 161 32.85 15.27 18.99
N THR A 162 31.55 15.57 19.07
CA THR A 162 30.86 15.84 20.34
C THR A 162 29.74 14.83 20.57
N THR A 163 29.63 14.31 21.80
CA THR A 163 28.71 13.21 22.13
C THR A 163 28.06 13.34 23.51
N CYS A 164 26.81 12.88 23.61
CA CYS A 164 26.07 12.74 24.86
C CYS A 164 26.24 11.34 25.51
N LYS A 165 27.02 10.42 24.90
CA LYS A 165 27.26 9.07 25.43
C LYS A 165 28.69 8.95 26.02
N PRO A 166 28.85 8.69 27.34
CA PRO A 166 30.18 8.60 27.98
C PRO A 166 31.09 7.52 27.38
N SER A 167 30.53 6.45 26.83
CA SER A 167 31.25 5.34 26.18
C SER A 167 32.06 5.80 24.97
N ASN A 168 31.52 6.70 24.15
CA ASN A 168 32.19 7.18 22.92
C ASN A 168 33.25 8.24 23.22
N ALA A 169 33.17 8.93 24.37
CA ALA A 169 34.11 9.97 24.77
C ALA A 169 35.50 9.45 25.20
N LYS A 170 35.71 8.13 25.27
CA LYS A 170 37.03 7.52 25.47
C LYS A 170 37.93 7.53 24.22
N ARG A 171 37.42 8.05 23.09
CA ARG A 171 38.08 8.03 21.77
C ARG A 171 38.86 9.33 21.51
N ARG A 172 39.94 9.23 20.73
CA ARG A 172 40.73 10.40 20.27
C ARG A 172 39.83 11.41 19.52
N ASN A 173 39.96 12.69 19.85
CA ASN A 173 39.16 13.81 19.34
C ASN A 173 37.64 13.79 19.68
N TRP A 174 37.17 12.93 20.59
CA TRP A 174 35.79 12.98 21.09
C TRP A 174 35.68 13.77 22.40
N ILE A 175 34.65 14.62 22.49
CA ILE A 175 34.34 15.44 23.67
C ILE A 175 32.97 15.04 24.21
N TYR A 176 32.90 14.69 25.50
CA TYR A 176 31.64 14.46 26.19
C TYR A 176 30.94 15.78 26.51
N VAL A 177 29.70 15.93 26.06
CA VAL A 177 28.84 17.07 26.42
C VAL A 177 27.43 16.55 26.69
N HIS A 178 27.06 16.49 27.97
CA HIS A 178 25.69 16.18 28.36
C HIS A 178 24.71 17.29 27.93
N GLU A 179 23.47 16.94 27.57
CA GLU A 179 22.50 17.88 26.97
C GLU A 179 22.15 19.06 27.89
N ARG A 180 22.15 18.81 29.21
CA ARG A 180 21.89 19.82 30.25
C ARG A 180 23.14 20.61 30.71
N THR A 181 24.31 20.40 30.10
CA THR A 181 25.55 21.10 30.48
C THR A 181 25.39 22.63 30.31
N PRO A 182 25.81 23.47 31.28
CA PRO A 182 25.71 24.93 31.18
C PRO A 182 26.53 25.53 30.03
N ALA A 183 26.07 26.66 29.48
CA ALA A 183 26.70 27.30 28.31
C ALA A 183 28.18 27.67 28.56
N ARG A 184 28.52 28.19 29.75
CA ARG A 184 29.90 28.47 30.18
C ARG A 184 30.81 27.25 30.10
N THR A 185 30.30 26.07 30.42
CA THR A 185 31.06 24.81 30.39
C THR A 185 31.22 24.29 28.96
N ILE A 186 30.20 24.47 28.11
CA ILE A 186 30.29 24.15 26.68
C ILE A 186 31.34 25.04 25.99
N ASP A 187 31.34 26.35 26.28
CA ASP A 187 32.29 27.32 25.72
C ASP A 187 33.76 26.98 26.10
N ALA A 188 33.99 26.51 27.33
CA ALA A 188 35.31 26.12 27.80
C ALA A 188 35.80 24.77 27.25
N LEU A 189 34.89 23.90 26.76
CA LEU A 189 35.23 22.58 26.23
C LEU A 189 35.42 22.57 24.70
N ILE A 190 34.74 23.45 23.97
CA ILE A 190 34.73 23.45 22.50
C ILE A 190 35.80 24.40 21.95
N PRO A 191 36.62 23.98 20.95
CA PRO A 191 37.63 24.86 20.33
C PRO A 191 37.05 26.19 19.84
N ARG A 192 37.87 27.25 19.81
CA ARG A 192 37.41 28.60 19.41
C ARG A 192 37.46 28.82 17.90
N ASP A 193 38.36 28.12 17.23
CA ASP A 193 38.63 28.09 15.79
C ASP A 193 37.66 27.18 14.98
N VAL A 194 36.48 26.85 15.54
CA VAL A 194 35.48 26.07 14.82
C VAL A 194 34.96 26.88 13.64
N ALA A 195 35.21 26.38 12.43
CA ALA A 195 34.88 27.06 11.17
C ALA A 195 33.59 26.51 10.53
N LEU A 196 33.26 25.25 10.78
CA LEU A 196 32.05 24.59 10.28
C LEU A 196 31.47 23.64 11.34
N ILE A 197 30.14 23.66 11.51
CA ILE A 197 29.40 22.80 12.44
C ILE A 197 28.44 21.90 11.66
N ILE A 198 28.57 20.59 11.85
CA ILE A 198 27.67 19.58 11.28
C ILE A 198 26.86 18.96 12.43
N ASP A 199 25.54 19.11 12.38
CA ASP A 199 24.60 18.55 13.34
C ASP A 199 24.02 17.25 12.76
N LEU A 200 24.50 16.11 13.26
CA LEU A 200 24.09 14.77 12.82
C LEU A 200 23.06 14.13 13.75
N SER A 201 22.37 14.93 14.58
CA SER A 201 21.32 14.40 15.44
C SER A 201 20.04 14.10 14.65
N SER A 202 19.53 12.87 14.78
CA SER A 202 18.30 12.39 14.11
C SER A 202 17.03 13.12 14.56
N THR A 203 17.08 13.82 15.70
CA THR A 203 15.95 14.57 16.25
C THR A 203 15.82 15.92 15.55
N ALA A 204 14.69 16.15 14.86
CA ALA A 204 14.38 17.40 14.18
C ALA A 204 14.73 18.62 15.04
N ALA A 205 15.56 19.52 14.50
CA ALA A 205 16.46 20.37 15.26
C ALA A 205 15.77 21.20 16.35
N SER A 206 15.77 20.69 17.59
CA SER A 206 15.15 21.35 18.73
C SER A 206 15.72 22.76 18.91
N LYS A 207 14.83 23.75 19.03
CA LYS A 207 15.18 25.16 19.22
C LYS A 207 16.04 25.42 20.47
N TYR A 208 16.01 24.49 21.42
CA TYR A 208 16.81 24.49 22.66
C TYR A 208 17.81 23.33 22.75
N GLY A 209 17.91 22.51 21.70
CA GLY A 209 18.80 21.34 21.63
C GLY A 209 20.28 21.71 21.69
N LEU A 210 21.11 20.79 22.18
CA LEU A 210 22.53 21.04 22.43
C LEU A 210 23.30 21.46 21.16
N GLY A 211 23.02 20.89 19.99
CA GLY A 211 23.63 21.33 18.72
C GLY A 211 23.34 22.80 18.36
N THR A 212 22.12 23.28 18.64
CA THR A 212 21.75 24.70 18.50
C THR A 212 22.47 25.59 19.52
N ARG A 213 22.63 25.10 20.76
CA ARG A 213 23.39 25.80 21.82
C ARG A 213 24.88 25.90 21.49
N ILE A 214 25.48 24.83 20.94
CA ILE A 214 26.87 24.83 20.46
C ILE A 214 27.05 25.86 19.33
N ALA A 215 26.16 25.87 18.33
CA ALA A 215 26.20 26.86 17.26
C ALA A 215 26.09 28.31 17.78
N SER A 216 25.22 28.58 18.77
CA SER A 216 25.09 29.92 19.36
C SER A 216 26.35 30.43 20.08
N LEU A 217 27.24 29.52 20.50
CA LEU A 217 28.53 29.88 21.13
C LEU A 217 29.66 30.06 20.11
N ARG A 218 29.46 29.68 18.84
CA ARG A 218 30.45 29.81 17.76
C ARG A 218 29.84 30.52 16.53
N PRO A 219 29.36 31.77 16.66
CA PRO A 219 28.74 32.52 15.56
C PRO A 219 29.72 32.83 14.40
N GLN A 220 31.02 32.68 14.62
CA GLN A 220 32.05 32.78 13.57
C GLN A 220 32.14 31.52 12.70
N ALA A 221 31.58 30.39 13.12
CA ALA A 221 31.33 29.24 12.26
C ALA A 221 30.16 29.59 11.32
N GLY A 222 30.45 30.33 10.25
CA GLY A 222 29.46 31.00 9.39
C GLY A 222 28.45 30.10 8.67
N GLN A 223 28.53 28.78 8.86
CA GLN A 223 27.58 27.80 8.34
C GLN A 223 27.32 26.70 9.38
N LYS A 224 26.04 26.48 9.71
CA LYS A 224 25.58 25.23 10.35
C LYS A 224 24.98 24.35 9.26
N LEU A 225 25.53 23.15 9.08
CA LEU A 225 24.91 22.10 8.28
C LEU A 225 24.03 21.26 9.19
N GLY A 226 22.72 21.30 8.95
CA GLY A 226 21.76 20.40 9.59
C GLY A 226 21.77 19.03 8.92
N PHE A 227 21.32 18.01 9.64
CA PHE A 227 21.18 16.64 9.15
C PHE A 227 20.38 16.56 7.84
N SER A 228 19.35 17.41 7.71
CA SER A 228 18.52 17.65 6.52
C SER A 228 19.28 17.99 5.23
N ASN A 229 20.55 18.41 5.34
CA ASN A 229 21.39 18.78 4.20
C ASN A 229 22.19 17.58 3.66
N LEU A 230 22.31 16.52 4.46
CA LEU A 230 23.04 15.28 4.14
C LEU A 230 22.09 14.15 3.77
N VAL A 231 20.99 14.01 4.52
CA VAL A 231 19.93 13.03 4.26
C VAL A 231 18.54 13.64 4.44
N HIS A 232 17.54 13.01 3.84
CA HIS A 232 16.14 13.39 3.94
C HIS A 232 15.25 12.14 4.13
N SER A 233 14.07 12.28 4.75
CA SER A 233 13.15 11.14 4.97
C SER A 233 12.38 10.72 3.71
N THR A 234 12.42 11.55 2.67
CA THR A 234 11.86 11.29 1.34
C THR A 234 12.87 11.67 0.26
N ALA A 235 12.86 10.96 -0.87
CA ALA A 235 13.71 11.30 -2.01
C ALA A 235 13.23 12.55 -2.77
N SER A 236 14.08 13.03 -3.66
CA SER A 236 13.73 14.04 -4.67
C SER A 236 13.06 13.38 -5.88
N PRO A 237 12.12 14.07 -6.56
CA PRO A 237 11.52 13.54 -7.79
C PRO A 237 12.59 13.31 -8.86
N MET A 238 12.46 12.21 -9.61
CA MET A 238 13.42 11.83 -10.65
C MET A 238 13.35 12.80 -11.84
N SER A 239 14.46 13.48 -12.14
CA SER A 239 14.60 14.30 -13.35
C SER A 239 14.72 13.43 -14.59
N THR A 240 13.99 13.78 -15.65
CA THR A 240 14.06 13.14 -16.97
C THR A 240 14.49 14.16 -18.03
N PRO A 241 15.60 13.92 -18.78
CA PRO A 241 16.54 12.82 -18.65
C PRO A 241 17.35 12.86 -17.35
N VAL A 242 17.86 11.69 -16.93
CA VAL A 242 18.71 11.55 -15.73
C VAL A 242 20.10 12.14 -16.00
N PRO A 243 20.66 12.98 -15.11
CA PRO A 243 22.02 13.50 -15.26
C PRO A 243 23.10 12.40 -15.24
N GLU A 244 23.99 12.39 -16.24
CA GLU A 244 25.13 11.45 -16.32
C GLU A 244 26.07 11.52 -15.10
N SER A 245 26.10 12.68 -14.42
CA SER A 245 26.85 12.90 -13.19
C SER A 245 26.47 11.96 -12.04
N ILE A 246 25.27 11.36 -12.07
CA ILE A 246 24.83 10.34 -11.10
C ILE A 246 25.50 8.99 -11.38
N GLY A 247 25.50 8.54 -12.63
CA GLY A 247 26.18 7.30 -13.03
C GLY A 247 27.70 7.37 -12.85
N LEU A 248 28.30 8.55 -13.07
CA LEU A 248 29.72 8.79 -12.77
C LEU A 248 29.99 8.78 -11.26
N LEU A 249 29.14 9.41 -10.45
CA LEU A 249 29.26 9.39 -8.99
C LEU A 249 29.19 7.95 -8.44
N LEU A 250 28.22 7.15 -8.91
CA LEU A 250 28.07 5.75 -8.50
C LEU A 250 29.32 4.91 -8.82
N LYS A 251 29.93 5.08 -10.00
CA LYS A 251 31.19 4.39 -10.38
C LYS A 251 32.38 4.82 -9.52
N GLN A 252 32.42 6.10 -9.10
CA GLN A 252 33.48 6.61 -8.23
C GLN A 252 33.35 6.03 -6.81
N VAL A 253 32.14 6.02 -6.23
CA VAL A 253 31.95 5.50 -4.86
C VAL A 253 32.01 3.98 -4.78
N SER A 254 31.58 3.24 -5.81
CA SER A 254 31.71 1.77 -5.82
C SER A 254 33.18 1.34 -5.93
N GLY A 255 33.94 1.93 -6.85
CA GLY A 255 35.39 1.68 -6.99
C GLY A 255 36.18 2.11 -5.74
N PHE A 256 35.79 3.23 -5.11
CA PHE A 256 36.34 3.61 -3.80
C PHE A 256 36.04 2.54 -2.75
N ALA A 257 34.79 2.14 -2.56
CA ALA A 257 34.40 1.18 -1.54
C ALA A 257 35.07 -0.20 -1.74
N GLN A 258 35.13 -0.71 -2.98
CA GLN A 258 35.88 -1.93 -3.33
C GLN A 258 37.36 -1.82 -2.91
N SER A 259 38.01 -0.68 -3.18
CA SER A 259 39.41 -0.46 -2.78
C SER A 259 39.67 -0.46 -1.26
N GLN A 260 38.61 -0.40 -0.43
CA GLN A 260 38.71 -0.39 1.03
C GLN A 260 38.32 -1.72 1.69
N MET A 261 37.74 -2.68 0.97
CA MET A 261 37.25 -3.95 1.55
C MET A 261 38.34 -4.73 2.31
N ASN A 262 39.58 -4.69 1.84
CA ASN A 262 40.75 -5.32 2.46
C ASN A 262 41.15 -4.71 3.82
N GLY A 263 40.55 -3.60 4.24
CA GLY A 263 40.72 -3.01 5.57
C GLY A 263 39.40 -3.02 6.33
N VAL A 264 39.38 -3.61 7.53
CA VAL A 264 38.24 -3.52 8.46
C VAL A 264 38.57 -2.45 9.52
N PRO A 265 38.08 -1.20 9.37
CA PRO A 265 38.24 -0.19 10.41
C PRO A 265 37.32 -0.48 11.60
N ASP A 266 37.73 -0.03 12.79
CA ASP A 266 36.99 -0.24 14.05
C ASP A 266 35.52 0.16 13.94
N ARG A 267 34.63 -0.81 14.10
CA ARG A 267 33.16 -0.68 13.98
C ARG A 267 32.68 -0.17 12.61
N ALA A 268 33.25 -0.69 11.53
CA ALA A 268 32.45 -1.02 10.35
C ALA A 268 31.85 -2.44 10.53
N PRO A 269 30.65 -2.75 9.98
CA PRO A 269 29.74 -1.83 9.27
C PRO A 269 29.04 -0.81 10.20
N LEU A 270 28.29 0.11 9.59
CA LEU A 270 27.31 0.97 10.26
C LEU A 270 26.22 0.14 10.96
N ASP A 271 25.53 0.74 11.93
CA ASP A 271 24.38 0.14 12.60
C ASP A 271 23.38 -0.41 11.56
N THR A 272 23.16 -1.73 11.58
CA THR A 272 22.31 -2.44 10.63
C THR A 272 21.05 -2.94 11.35
N LEU A 273 19.89 -2.74 10.73
CA LEU A 273 18.56 -3.05 11.27
C LEU A 273 17.83 -4.00 10.32
N THR A 274 17.06 -4.94 10.86
CA THR A 274 16.07 -5.67 10.04
C THR A 274 14.81 -4.84 9.85
N ILE A 275 13.98 -5.14 8.85
CA ILE A 275 12.72 -4.42 8.59
C ILE A 275 11.81 -4.43 9.83
N GLY A 276 11.66 -5.59 10.49
CA GLY A 276 10.89 -5.71 11.72
C GLY A 276 11.40 -4.81 12.86
N GLU A 277 12.72 -4.61 12.96
CA GLU A 277 13.29 -3.67 13.93
C GLU A 277 13.09 -2.20 13.54
N ALA A 278 13.17 -1.86 12.25
CA ALA A 278 13.00 -0.49 11.78
C ALA A 278 11.58 0.05 12.02
N VAL A 279 10.57 -0.83 11.93
CA VAL A 279 9.15 -0.50 12.20
C VAL A 279 8.82 -0.51 13.70
N THR A 280 9.45 -1.37 14.50
CA THR A 280 9.11 -1.52 15.94
C THR A 280 9.93 -0.63 16.88
N LYS A 281 11.16 -0.26 16.53
CA LYS A 281 11.98 0.64 17.35
C LYS A 281 11.49 2.08 17.21
N GLN A 282 11.35 2.78 18.33
CA GLN A 282 11.27 4.25 18.30
C GLN A 282 12.52 4.80 17.60
N LEU A 283 12.31 5.76 16.68
CA LEU A 283 13.31 6.46 15.86
C LEU A 283 14.79 6.14 16.19
N PRO A 284 15.51 5.39 15.33
CA PRO A 284 16.90 5.03 15.61
C PRO A 284 17.79 6.27 15.80
N GLU A 285 18.78 6.15 16.69
CA GLU A 285 19.67 7.27 17.02
C GLU A 285 20.49 7.77 15.83
N SER A 286 20.78 6.88 14.88
CA SER A 286 21.49 7.16 13.63
C SER A 286 20.56 6.89 12.46
N SER A 287 20.14 7.91 11.71
CA SER A 287 19.35 7.72 10.47
C SER A 287 20.23 7.43 9.25
N LEU A 288 21.54 7.18 9.47
CA LEU A 288 22.45 6.57 8.51
C LEU A 288 22.53 5.04 8.70
N ALA A 289 21.65 4.46 9.50
CA ALA A 289 21.52 3.02 9.65
C ALA A 289 21.20 2.33 8.32
N LEU A 290 21.77 1.13 8.14
CA LEU A 290 21.47 0.25 7.02
C LEU A 290 20.24 -0.61 7.35
N ILE A 291 19.39 -0.84 6.36
CA ILE A 291 18.28 -1.79 6.41
C ILE A 291 18.73 -3.05 5.70
N GLN A 292 18.55 -4.21 6.33
CA GLN A 292 18.65 -5.52 5.70
C GLN A 292 17.26 -6.03 5.30
N TRP A 293 17.12 -6.41 4.04
CA TRP A 293 15.90 -6.94 3.43
C TRP A 293 16.02 -8.46 3.26
N ASP A 294 15.78 -9.22 4.33
CA ASP A 294 15.75 -10.70 4.27
C ASP A 294 14.41 -11.18 3.69
N PRO A 295 14.37 -11.84 2.52
CA PRO A 295 13.12 -12.33 1.92
C PRO A 295 12.38 -13.37 2.77
N ASN A 296 13.06 -14.01 3.72
CA ASN A 296 12.50 -15.01 4.63
C ASN A 296 11.87 -14.40 5.89
N GLN A 297 12.12 -13.11 6.17
CA GLN A 297 11.58 -12.44 7.36
C GLN A 297 10.08 -12.19 7.19
N SER A 298 9.29 -12.72 8.14
CA SER A 298 7.88 -12.33 8.33
C SER A 298 7.80 -10.95 8.97
N VAL A 299 6.96 -10.08 8.42
CA VAL A 299 6.83 -8.67 8.81
C VAL A 299 5.37 -8.23 8.82
N SER A 300 5.03 -7.36 9.78
CA SER A 300 3.69 -6.79 9.93
C SER A 300 3.57 -5.53 9.07
N VAL A 301 2.70 -5.57 8.07
CA VAL A 301 2.48 -4.49 7.09
C VAL A 301 1.18 -3.75 7.37
N LEU A 302 1.16 -2.42 7.23
CA LEU A 302 -0.07 -1.64 7.29
C LEU A 302 -0.91 -1.91 6.04
N VAL A 303 -2.09 -2.49 6.24
CA VAL A 303 -3.07 -2.73 5.17
C VAL A 303 -3.69 -1.39 4.77
N GLU A 304 -3.64 -1.04 3.50
CA GLU A 304 -4.25 0.19 2.96
C GLU A 304 -5.57 -0.08 2.21
N PRO A 305 -6.37 0.96 1.94
CA PRO A 305 -7.50 0.87 1.01
C PRO A 305 -7.01 0.67 -0.43
N ILE A 306 -7.63 -0.25 -1.18
CA ILE A 306 -7.30 -0.50 -2.60
C ILE A 306 -7.52 0.78 -3.44
N THR A 307 -8.42 1.66 -3.00
CA THR A 307 -8.62 3.02 -3.55
C THR A 307 -7.42 3.97 -3.48
N VAL A 308 -6.34 3.62 -2.76
CA VAL A 308 -5.06 4.37 -2.75
C VAL A 308 -4.21 4.04 -3.99
N ARG A 309 -4.30 2.82 -4.52
CA ARG A 309 -3.45 2.28 -5.61
C ARG A 309 -3.59 3.07 -6.90
N ASN A 310 -2.47 3.25 -7.61
CA ASN A 310 -2.42 3.94 -8.90
C ASN A 310 -2.32 2.98 -10.10
N ASP A 311 -2.14 1.67 -9.88
CA ASP A 311 -2.04 0.65 -10.94
C ASP A 311 -3.38 0.15 -11.49
N LEU A 312 -4.50 0.52 -10.84
CA LEU A 312 -5.85 0.01 -11.13
C LEU A 312 -6.31 0.24 -12.58
N PHE A 313 -5.86 1.32 -13.22
CA PHE A 313 -6.27 1.71 -14.57
C PHE A 313 -5.08 2.11 -15.43
N ARG A 314 -4.82 1.30 -16.46
CA ARG A 314 -3.77 1.56 -17.45
C ARG A 314 -4.09 2.80 -18.29
N SER A 315 -3.06 3.55 -18.64
CA SER A 315 -3.20 4.77 -19.45
C SER A 315 -3.56 4.48 -20.92
N ASP A 316 -3.06 3.37 -21.49
CA ASP A 316 -3.29 2.93 -22.88
C ASP A 316 -4.68 2.33 -23.14
N ARG A 317 -5.55 2.25 -22.12
CA ARG A 317 -6.83 1.54 -22.18
C ARG A 317 -8.02 2.48 -22.10
N THR A 318 -9.12 2.03 -22.70
CA THR A 318 -10.39 2.75 -22.75
C THR A 318 -11.46 1.99 -22.00
N TYR A 319 -12.06 2.63 -21.00
CA TYR A 319 -13.00 2.00 -20.07
C TYR A 319 -14.45 2.40 -20.36
N TRP A 320 -15.36 1.43 -20.47
CA TRP A 320 -16.75 1.68 -20.90
C TRP A 320 -17.76 1.65 -19.73
N LEU A 321 -18.22 2.81 -19.28
CA LEU A 321 -19.36 2.89 -18.35
C LEU A 321 -20.68 2.78 -19.13
N ALA A 322 -21.05 1.56 -19.51
CA ALA A 322 -22.38 1.26 -20.08
C ALA A 322 -23.42 1.01 -18.99
N GLY A 323 -24.50 1.79 -18.99
CA GLY A 323 -25.70 1.53 -18.19
C GLY A 323 -25.81 2.31 -16.88
N LEU A 324 -24.70 2.81 -16.33
CA LEU A 324 -24.70 3.57 -15.07
C LEU A 324 -25.52 4.86 -15.15
N ALA A 325 -26.30 5.13 -14.09
CA ALA A 325 -27.27 6.21 -14.00
C ALA A 325 -26.77 7.41 -13.18
N GLY A 326 -27.40 8.57 -13.41
CA GLY A 326 -27.23 9.77 -12.59
C GLY A 326 -25.77 10.22 -12.41
N ASP A 327 -25.43 10.53 -11.18
CA ASP A 327 -24.16 11.15 -10.76
C ASP A 327 -23.07 10.11 -10.46
N ILE A 328 -23.48 8.88 -10.10
CA ILE A 328 -22.60 7.73 -9.82
C ILE A 328 -21.64 7.46 -10.99
N LYS A 329 -22.11 7.62 -12.23
CA LYS A 329 -21.27 7.44 -13.44
C LYS A 329 -20.16 8.50 -13.56
N GLN A 330 -20.36 9.71 -13.00
CA GLN A 330 -19.40 10.81 -13.04
C GLN A 330 -18.38 10.63 -11.92
N SER A 331 -18.87 10.42 -10.69
CA SER A 331 -18.10 10.00 -9.52
C SER A 331 -17.12 8.85 -9.83
N LEU A 332 -17.61 7.75 -10.42
CA LEU A 332 -16.77 6.61 -10.76
C LEU A 332 -15.74 6.94 -11.85
N ALA A 333 -16.12 7.73 -12.86
CA ALA A 333 -15.19 8.17 -13.91
C ALA A 333 -14.11 9.12 -13.36
N ASP A 334 -14.44 10.02 -12.43
CA ASP A 334 -13.49 10.89 -11.76
C ASP A 334 -12.50 10.09 -10.89
N PHE A 335 -12.96 9.07 -10.17
CA PHE A 335 -12.10 8.13 -9.45
C PHE A 335 -11.14 7.41 -10.41
N MET A 336 -11.66 6.86 -11.52
CA MET A 336 -10.83 6.18 -12.54
C MET A 336 -9.79 7.11 -13.17
N ILE A 337 -10.15 8.37 -13.46
CA ILE A 337 -9.22 9.37 -14.01
C ILE A 337 -8.10 9.72 -13.02
N GLN A 338 -8.46 9.89 -11.73
CA GLN A 338 -7.48 10.11 -10.66
C GLN A 338 -6.52 8.93 -10.50
N ARG A 339 -6.99 7.69 -10.73
CA ARG A 339 -6.20 6.45 -10.64
C ARG A 339 -5.69 5.91 -11.98
N GLY A 340 -5.43 6.80 -12.95
CA GLY A 340 -4.63 6.48 -14.15
C GLY A 340 -5.39 6.40 -15.48
N ALA A 341 -6.72 6.24 -15.48
CA ALA A 341 -7.49 6.12 -16.73
C ALA A 341 -7.40 7.40 -17.58
N ARG A 342 -7.11 7.26 -18.88
CA ARG A 342 -7.04 8.40 -19.83
C ARG A 342 -8.11 8.38 -20.90
N HIS A 343 -8.80 7.26 -21.11
CA HIS A 343 -9.89 7.16 -22.06
C HIS A 343 -11.12 6.52 -21.41
N ILE A 344 -12.25 7.24 -21.40
CA ILE A 344 -13.51 6.76 -20.82
C ILE A 344 -14.65 6.92 -21.82
N ALA A 345 -15.45 5.87 -21.96
CA ALA A 345 -16.55 5.79 -22.89
C ALA A 345 -17.85 5.67 -22.06
N LEU A 346 -18.74 6.66 -22.12
CA LEU A 346 -19.97 6.72 -21.31
C LEU A 346 -21.19 6.44 -22.19
N SER A 347 -21.99 5.43 -21.87
CA SER A 347 -23.22 5.17 -22.65
C SER A 347 -24.47 4.99 -21.82
N SER A 348 -25.52 5.70 -22.21
CA SER A 348 -26.84 5.67 -21.58
C SER A 348 -27.95 5.78 -22.63
N ARG A 349 -29.20 5.63 -22.19
CA ARG A 349 -30.41 5.85 -23.00
C ARG A 349 -30.52 7.32 -23.43
N ASN A 350 -30.39 8.21 -22.45
CA ASN A 350 -30.37 9.66 -22.63
C ASN A 350 -29.07 10.19 -21.99
N PRO A 351 -27.96 10.28 -22.74
CA PRO A 351 -26.69 10.78 -22.19
C PRO A 351 -26.76 12.29 -21.94
N ILE A 352 -27.04 12.68 -20.69
CA ILE A 352 -26.81 14.06 -20.22
C ILE A 352 -25.30 14.31 -20.22
N ILE A 353 -24.88 15.33 -20.97
CA ILE A 353 -23.49 15.80 -21.12
C ILE A 353 -23.34 17.08 -20.29
N CYS A 354 -22.29 17.15 -19.48
CA CYS A 354 -21.89 18.37 -18.78
C CYS A 354 -20.60 18.92 -19.43
N PRO A 355 -20.65 20.02 -20.20
CA PRO A 355 -19.47 20.55 -20.88
C PRO A 355 -18.36 21.01 -19.94
N GLU A 356 -18.71 21.48 -18.73
CA GLU A 356 -17.76 21.93 -17.71
C GLU A 356 -16.99 20.76 -17.11
N TRP A 357 -17.69 19.68 -16.75
CA TRP A 357 -17.08 18.43 -16.30
C TRP A 357 -16.19 17.82 -17.39
N GLN A 358 -16.64 17.80 -18.65
CA GLN A 358 -15.81 17.31 -19.76
C GLN A 358 -14.52 18.14 -19.93
N LYS A 359 -14.56 19.47 -19.76
CA LYS A 359 -13.36 20.33 -19.74
C LYS A 359 -12.44 20.01 -18.55
N LEU A 360 -12.99 19.77 -17.36
CA LEU A 360 -12.22 19.38 -16.17
C LEU A 360 -11.50 18.04 -16.39
N CYS A 361 -12.17 17.04 -16.98
CA CYS A 361 -11.56 15.76 -17.33
C CYS A 361 -10.46 15.94 -18.39
N GLN A 362 -10.67 16.78 -19.41
CA GLN A 362 -9.65 17.10 -20.42
C GLN A 362 -8.42 17.81 -19.80
N ALA A 363 -8.63 18.72 -18.84
CA ALA A 363 -7.54 19.35 -18.09
C ALA A 363 -6.75 18.36 -17.21
N ARG A 364 -7.38 17.23 -16.81
CA ARG A 364 -6.74 16.08 -16.16
C ARG A 364 -6.14 15.06 -17.16
N GLY A 365 -6.06 15.40 -18.44
CA GLY A 365 -5.51 14.53 -19.50
C GLY A 365 -6.43 13.37 -19.92
N ALA A 366 -7.72 13.42 -19.59
CA ALA A 366 -8.67 12.35 -19.87
C ALA A 366 -9.70 12.71 -20.97
N HIS A 367 -9.89 11.77 -21.90
CA HIS A 367 -10.81 11.90 -23.03
C HIS A 367 -12.10 11.12 -22.77
N ILE A 368 -13.22 11.85 -22.62
CA ILE A 368 -14.54 11.27 -22.43
C ILE A 368 -15.32 11.24 -23.75
N LYS A 369 -15.78 10.05 -24.17
CA LYS A 369 -16.66 9.84 -25.33
C LYS A 369 -18.06 9.44 -24.87
N TYR A 370 -19.05 10.29 -25.08
CA TYR A 370 -20.46 9.98 -24.84
C TYR A 370 -21.11 9.29 -26.05
N PHE A 371 -22.00 8.32 -25.81
CA PHE A 371 -22.81 7.75 -26.89
C PHE A 371 -24.15 7.17 -26.41
N THR A 372 -25.15 7.26 -27.27
CA THR A 372 -26.48 6.70 -27.01
C THR A 372 -26.47 5.18 -27.15
N CYS A 373 -27.14 4.47 -26.23
CA CYS A 373 -27.43 3.05 -26.38
C CYS A 373 -28.86 2.69 -25.97
N MET A 374 -29.44 1.74 -26.70
CA MET A 374 -30.81 1.27 -26.48
C MET A 374 -30.88 0.25 -25.34
N ARG A 375 -32.11 -0.11 -24.94
CA ARG A 375 -32.41 -1.00 -23.81
C ARG A 375 -31.91 -2.45 -23.95
N GLN A 376 -31.39 -2.82 -25.11
CA GLN A 376 -30.66 -4.05 -25.36
C GLN A 376 -29.39 -3.69 -26.13
N PHE A 377 -28.27 -4.28 -25.75
CA PHE A 377 -27.16 -4.42 -26.68
C PHE A 377 -27.55 -5.48 -27.70
N ASP A 378 -27.87 -5.08 -28.92
CA ASP A 378 -27.72 -5.99 -30.05
C ASP A 378 -26.22 -6.29 -30.24
N ARG A 379 -25.89 -7.54 -30.60
CA ARG A 379 -24.52 -8.03 -30.77
C ARG A 379 -23.75 -7.25 -31.86
N HIS A 380 -24.43 -6.81 -32.92
CA HIS A 380 -23.82 -5.99 -33.97
C HIS A 380 -23.64 -4.52 -33.50
N SER A 381 -24.59 -3.97 -32.75
CA SER A 381 -24.47 -2.64 -32.12
C SER A 381 -23.34 -2.59 -31.08
N ALA A 382 -23.16 -3.64 -30.29
CA ALA A 382 -22.04 -3.79 -29.36
C ALA A 382 -20.70 -3.85 -30.11
N ARG A 383 -20.55 -4.78 -31.06
CA ARG A 383 -19.30 -4.98 -31.83
C ARG A 383 -18.91 -3.78 -32.70
N SER A 384 -19.87 -3.06 -33.28
CA SER A 384 -19.59 -1.84 -34.06
C SER A 384 -19.07 -0.72 -33.16
N LYS A 385 -19.72 -0.46 -32.02
CA LYS A 385 -19.27 0.56 -31.05
C LYS A 385 -17.91 0.21 -30.44
N ALA A 386 -17.64 -1.07 -30.17
CA ALA A 386 -16.33 -1.55 -29.74
C ALA A 386 -15.21 -1.18 -30.73
N ARG A 387 -15.44 -1.45 -32.03
CA ARG A 387 -14.50 -1.09 -33.11
C ARG A 387 -14.31 0.42 -33.24
N CYS A 388 -15.39 1.21 -33.18
CA CYS A 388 -15.34 2.68 -33.23
C CYS A 388 -14.60 3.32 -32.02
N LEU A 389 -14.42 2.57 -30.93
CA LEU A 389 -13.72 3.01 -29.74
C LEU A 389 -12.27 2.49 -29.66
N GLY A 390 -11.86 1.53 -30.49
CA GLY A 390 -10.48 1.00 -30.53
C GLY A 390 -10.07 0.18 -29.31
N LEU A 391 -11.02 -0.51 -28.68
CA LEU A 391 -10.89 -1.06 -27.32
C LEU A 391 -10.03 -2.34 -27.20
N PRO A 392 -9.10 -2.40 -26.23
CA PRO A 392 -8.56 -3.64 -25.65
C PRO A 392 -8.80 -3.71 -24.12
N ALA A 393 -9.89 -3.13 -23.63
CA ALA A 393 -10.37 -3.26 -22.25
C ALA A 393 -11.87 -2.97 -22.20
N LEU A 394 -12.58 -3.43 -21.15
CA LEU A 394 -14.00 -3.18 -20.99
C LEU A 394 -14.45 -3.07 -19.53
N LEU A 395 -15.48 -2.25 -19.34
CA LEU A 395 -16.37 -2.31 -18.20
C LEU A 395 -17.79 -2.51 -18.79
N MET A 396 -18.69 -3.19 -18.08
CA MET A 396 -20.12 -2.90 -18.23
C MET A 396 -20.86 -3.21 -16.92
N VAL A 397 -21.53 -2.19 -16.41
CA VAL A 397 -22.49 -2.32 -15.31
C VAL A 397 -23.90 -1.94 -15.79
N PRO A 398 -24.69 -2.91 -16.31
CA PRO A 398 -26.07 -2.66 -16.71
C PRO A 398 -26.96 -2.65 -15.45
N LEU A 399 -26.79 -1.62 -14.63
CA LEU A 399 -27.64 -1.31 -13.48
C LEU A 399 -28.95 -0.72 -14.03
N CYS A 400 -29.82 -1.59 -14.57
CA CYS A 400 -30.90 -1.19 -15.47
C CYS A 400 -32.27 -1.23 -14.81
N PHE A 401 -33.03 -0.17 -15.04
CA PHE A 401 -33.69 0.52 -13.93
C PHE A 401 -35.30 0.89 -14.19
N ALA A 402 -37.35 -0.15 -13.74
CA ALA A 402 -38.85 -0.02 -13.57
C ALA A 402 -39.28 -0.86 -12.35
N THR A 403 -39.71 -0.25 -11.23
CA THR A 403 -40.45 -0.96 -10.17
C THR A 403 -41.95 -0.99 -10.50
N LEU A 404 -42.54 -2.19 -10.51
CA LEU A 404 -43.98 -2.38 -10.70
C LEU A 404 -44.50 -3.43 -9.70
N PRO A 405 -45.69 -3.25 -9.10
CA PRO A 405 -46.29 -4.27 -8.24
C PRO A 405 -46.57 -5.55 -9.03
N TRP A 406 -45.93 -6.66 -8.64
CA TRP A 406 -46.07 -7.99 -9.27
C TRP A 406 -47.53 -8.38 -9.53
N ARG A 407 -48.44 -8.04 -8.59
CA ARG A 407 -49.89 -8.27 -8.65
C ARG A 407 -50.62 -7.62 -9.84
N ARG A 408 -49.98 -6.75 -10.65
CA ARG A 408 -50.63 -6.07 -11.79
C ARG A 408 -50.23 -6.58 -13.19
N CYS A 409 -49.03 -7.12 -13.40
CA CYS A 409 -48.59 -7.59 -14.75
C CYS A 409 -47.33 -8.50 -14.71
N PRO A 410 -47.46 -9.84 -14.54
CA PRO A 410 -46.30 -10.74 -14.46
C PRO A 410 -45.47 -10.84 -15.75
N SER A 411 -46.13 -10.89 -16.91
CA SER A 411 -45.50 -11.16 -18.22
C SER A 411 -44.75 -9.98 -18.82
N MET A 412 -45.26 -8.75 -18.65
CA MET A 412 -44.56 -7.53 -19.08
C MET A 412 -43.44 -7.14 -18.12
N THR A 413 -43.66 -7.24 -16.81
CA THR A 413 -42.68 -6.80 -15.80
C THR A 413 -41.40 -7.62 -15.87
N SER A 414 -41.51 -8.95 -15.95
CA SER A 414 -40.34 -9.84 -16.12
C SER A 414 -39.50 -9.45 -17.34
N ARG A 415 -40.10 -9.35 -18.54
CA ARG A 415 -39.38 -8.98 -19.77
C ARG A 415 -38.80 -7.57 -19.76
N LEU A 416 -39.43 -6.61 -19.08
CA LEU A 416 -38.96 -5.21 -19.03
C LEU A 416 -37.74 -5.00 -18.13
N VAL A 417 -37.60 -5.76 -17.04
CA VAL A 417 -36.47 -5.64 -16.11
C VAL A 417 -35.35 -6.63 -16.46
N LEU A 418 -35.66 -7.89 -16.79
CA LEU A 418 -34.67 -8.91 -17.16
C LEU A 418 -33.84 -8.52 -18.40
N LYS A 419 -34.51 -8.17 -19.50
CA LYS A 419 -33.90 -8.13 -20.84
C LYS A 419 -32.72 -7.15 -20.97
N PRO A 420 -32.73 -5.96 -20.33
CA PRO A 420 -31.56 -5.08 -20.34
C PRO A 420 -30.34 -5.59 -19.55
N LYS A 421 -30.53 -6.38 -18.48
CA LYS A 421 -29.41 -6.93 -17.69
C LYS A 421 -28.93 -8.27 -18.25
N VAL A 422 -29.83 -9.21 -18.51
CA VAL A 422 -29.48 -10.56 -18.99
C VAL A 422 -28.98 -10.51 -20.42
N ASP A 423 -29.83 -10.18 -21.41
CA ASP A 423 -29.43 -10.09 -22.81
C ASP A 423 -28.33 -9.04 -23.02
N GLY A 424 -28.36 -7.94 -22.26
CA GLY A 424 -27.32 -6.91 -22.30
C GLY A 424 -25.94 -7.45 -21.93
N THR A 425 -25.85 -8.28 -20.88
CA THR A 425 -24.59 -8.94 -20.47
C THR A 425 -24.20 -10.02 -21.46
N VAL A 426 -25.11 -10.92 -21.83
CA VAL A 426 -24.86 -12.03 -22.78
C VAL A 426 -24.39 -11.51 -24.14
N ASN A 427 -24.99 -10.44 -24.67
CA ASN A 427 -24.62 -9.90 -25.99
C ASN A 427 -23.31 -9.11 -25.97
N LEU A 428 -22.82 -8.67 -24.80
CA LEU A 428 -21.51 -8.04 -24.65
C LEU A 428 -20.40 -9.06 -24.35
N ASP A 429 -20.65 -10.04 -23.50
CA ASP A 429 -19.83 -11.26 -23.42
C ASP A 429 -19.62 -11.86 -24.83
N SER A 430 -20.72 -12.15 -25.53
CA SER A 430 -20.71 -12.61 -26.94
C SER A 430 -20.16 -11.60 -27.95
N ALA A 431 -19.94 -10.34 -27.58
CA ALA A 431 -19.22 -9.36 -28.39
C ALA A 431 -17.71 -9.42 -28.14
N PHE A 432 -17.30 -9.64 -26.89
CA PHE A 432 -15.92 -9.48 -26.41
C PHE A 432 -15.15 -10.78 -26.13
N ALA A 433 -15.78 -11.96 -26.13
CA ALA A 433 -15.17 -13.29 -25.87
C ALA A 433 -13.96 -13.73 -26.73
N HIS A 434 -13.43 -12.86 -27.61
CA HIS A 434 -12.22 -13.05 -28.40
C HIS A 434 -11.24 -11.85 -28.28
N HIS A 435 -11.40 -10.99 -27.28
CA HIS A 435 -10.51 -9.88 -26.97
C HIS A 435 -9.87 -10.13 -25.60
N ALA A 436 -8.58 -9.81 -25.46
CA ALA A 436 -7.96 -9.74 -24.14
C ALA A 436 -8.50 -8.52 -23.40
N LEU A 437 -9.43 -8.74 -22.47
CA LEU A 437 -9.91 -7.72 -21.54
C LEU A 437 -9.06 -7.77 -20.26
N ASP A 438 -8.76 -6.62 -19.67
CA ASP A 438 -8.08 -6.56 -18.37
C ASP A 438 -8.97 -7.10 -17.24
N TRP A 439 -10.30 -6.96 -17.35
CA TRP A 439 -11.33 -7.48 -16.43
C TRP A 439 -12.74 -7.30 -17.03
N PHE A 440 -13.78 -7.87 -16.40
CA PHE A 440 -15.19 -7.59 -16.70
C PHE A 440 -16.02 -7.56 -15.40
N ILE A 441 -16.50 -6.38 -15.02
CA ILE A 441 -17.20 -6.17 -13.73
C ILE A 441 -18.65 -5.75 -13.98
N ALA A 442 -19.61 -6.51 -13.45
CA ALA A 442 -21.03 -6.21 -13.54
C ALA A 442 -21.66 -6.07 -12.14
N PHE A 443 -22.10 -4.88 -11.74
CA PHE A 443 -22.70 -4.71 -10.41
C PHE A 443 -24.05 -5.43 -10.31
N SER A 444 -24.37 -5.87 -9.10
CA SER A 444 -25.68 -6.40 -8.74
C SER A 444 -26.17 -5.74 -7.45
N SER A 445 -27.33 -6.17 -6.96
CA SER A 445 -27.79 -5.86 -5.60
C SER A 445 -27.90 -7.17 -4.81
N ILE A 446 -27.69 -7.10 -3.51
CA ILE A 446 -27.89 -8.20 -2.55
C ILE A 446 -29.30 -8.82 -2.63
N VAL A 447 -30.29 -8.05 -3.11
CA VAL A 447 -31.64 -8.53 -3.44
C VAL A 447 -31.62 -9.69 -4.46
N GLY A 448 -30.59 -9.79 -5.31
CA GLY A 448 -30.40 -10.91 -6.22
C GLY A 448 -29.89 -12.19 -5.55
N THR A 449 -29.06 -12.09 -4.50
CA THR A 449 -28.45 -13.24 -3.82
C THR A 449 -29.27 -13.71 -2.60
N ALA A 450 -30.05 -12.84 -1.98
CA ALA A 450 -30.89 -13.15 -0.81
C ALA A 450 -32.42 -12.95 -1.03
N GLY A 451 -32.85 -12.50 -2.21
CA GLY A 451 -34.26 -12.15 -2.46
C GLY A 451 -34.67 -10.83 -1.79
N ASN A 452 -35.95 -10.44 -1.93
CA ASN A 452 -36.66 -9.49 -1.04
C ASN A 452 -38.18 -9.53 -1.35
N MET A 453 -39.04 -9.31 -0.36
CA MET A 453 -40.50 -9.33 -0.57
C MET A 453 -40.96 -8.22 -1.52
N GLY A 454 -41.85 -8.59 -2.46
CA GLY A 454 -42.31 -7.69 -3.52
C GLY A 454 -41.29 -7.45 -4.65
N GLN A 455 -40.05 -7.94 -4.51
CA GLN A 455 -38.95 -7.70 -5.45
C GLN A 455 -38.53 -8.95 -6.25
N ALA A 456 -39.35 -10.00 -6.40
CA ALA A 456 -38.96 -11.22 -7.13
C ALA A 456 -38.46 -10.96 -8.59
N ALA A 457 -39.16 -10.11 -9.36
CA ALA A 457 -38.72 -9.70 -10.70
C ALA A 457 -37.51 -8.73 -10.70
N TYR A 458 -37.18 -8.20 -9.52
CA TYR A 458 -36.05 -7.31 -9.26
C TYR A 458 -34.83 -8.13 -8.78
N SER A 459 -34.98 -9.17 -7.96
CA SER A 459 -33.89 -10.13 -7.65
C SER A 459 -33.24 -10.68 -8.92
N ALA A 460 -34.06 -10.92 -9.94
CA ALA A 460 -33.59 -11.39 -11.24
C ALA A 460 -32.92 -10.31 -12.12
N ALA A 461 -32.92 -9.02 -11.76
CA ALA A 461 -32.51 -7.93 -12.67
C ALA A 461 -32.05 -6.55 -12.08
N ASN A 462 -32.57 -6.13 -10.93
CA ASN A 462 -32.20 -5.01 -10.02
C ASN A 462 -32.55 -3.55 -10.45
N TYR A 463 -33.70 -3.01 -9.94
CA TYR A 463 -34.41 -1.72 -10.23
C TYR A 463 -33.81 -0.42 -9.60
N GLN A 464 -34.23 0.77 -10.07
CA GLN A 464 -34.33 2.11 -9.39
C GLN A 464 -35.75 2.28 -8.75
N GLU A 465 -36.40 3.42 -8.45
CA GLU A 465 -36.15 4.87 -8.63
C GLU A 465 -36.59 5.67 -7.38
N ARG A 466 -36.00 6.86 -7.19
CA ARG A 466 -36.31 7.81 -6.11
C ARG A 466 -37.78 8.25 -6.14
N ARG A 467 -38.51 8.00 -5.06
CA ARG A 467 -39.22 9.09 -4.38
C ARG A 467 -38.24 9.74 -3.39
N THR A 468 -38.52 10.98 -2.99
CA THR A 468 -37.97 11.53 -1.74
C THR A 468 -38.68 10.84 -0.57
N THR A 469 -38.23 9.65 -0.20
CA THR A 469 -38.58 9.05 1.11
C THR A 469 -38.07 9.96 2.20
N ASP A 470 -38.83 10.06 3.28
CA ASP A 470 -38.34 10.76 4.48
C ASP A 470 -37.11 10.03 5.04
N LYS A 471 -36.28 10.74 5.80
CA LYS A 471 -35.07 10.17 6.41
C LYS A 471 -35.44 9.02 7.34
N GLU A 472 -36.51 9.22 8.13
CA GLU A 472 -37.08 8.18 8.99
C GLU A 472 -37.61 6.97 8.23
N GLU A 473 -38.30 7.14 7.09
CA GLU A 473 -38.79 5.99 6.30
C GLU A 473 -37.62 5.15 5.76
N THR A 474 -36.55 5.83 5.35
CA THR A 474 -35.32 5.20 4.86
C THR A 474 -34.63 4.41 5.96
N GLU A 475 -34.48 4.99 7.15
CA GLU A 475 -33.89 4.33 8.34
C GLU A 475 -34.77 3.17 8.85
N ARG A 476 -36.09 3.33 8.90
CA ARG A 476 -37.05 2.27 9.27
C ARG A 476 -37.02 1.10 8.28
N LEU A 477 -36.87 1.36 6.97
CA LEU A 477 -36.69 0.33 5.96
C LEU A 477 -35.37 -0.43 6.17
N MET A 478 -34.25 0.30 6.28
CA MET A 478 -32.90 -0.25 6.49
C MET A 478 -32.78 -1.13 7.73
N ASN A 479 -33.34 -0.67 8.86
CA ASN A 479 -33.36 -1.42 10.11
C ASN A 479 -34.16 -2.73 9.99
N ARG A 480 -35.27 -2.73 9.23
CA ARG A 480 -36.10 -3.93 8.99
C ARG A 480 -35.47 -4.89 7.96
N THR A 481 -34.63 -4.40 7.06
CA THR A 481 -33.95 -5.25 6.06
C THR A 481 -32.56 -5.71 6.49
N GLY A 482 -32.02 -5.21 7.61
CA GLY A 482 -30.66 -5.51 8.07
C GLY A 482 -29.58 -5.02 7.09
N THR A 483 -29.85 -3.94 6.37
CA THR A 483 -28.97 -3.40 5.31
C THR A 483 -28.51 -1.98 5.64
N ILE A 484 -27.22 -1.70 5.51
CA ILE A 484 -26.65 -0.37 5.76
C ILE A 484 -26.60 0.48 4.48
N PRO A 485 -26.69 1.82 4.59
CA PRO A 485 -26.37 2.71 3.47
C PRO A 485 -24.88 2.58 3.12
N MET A 486 -24.58 2.66 1.82
CA MET A 486 -23.22 2.70 1.28
C MET A 486 -22.87 4.14 0.91
N PHE A 487 -21.71 4.63 1.34
CA PHE A 487 -21.22 5.95 0.95
C PHE A 487 -20.41 5.87 -0.35
N GLU A 488 -20.18 7.02 -0.98
CA GLU A 488 -19.43 7.12 -2.24
C GLU A 488 -18.01 6.52 -2.18
N PRO A 489 -17.20 6.73 -1.11
CA PRO A 489 -15.91 6.07 -0.96
C PRO A 489 -16.01 4.55 -0.79
N ASP A 490 -17.05 4.04 -0.11
CA ASP A 490 -17.29 2.60 0.04
C ASP A 490 -17.59 1.95 -1.34
N LEU A 491 -18.27 2.68 -2.23
CA LEU A 491 -18.53 2.26 -3.61
C LEU A 491 -17.26 2.26 -4.47
N HIS A 492 -16.40 3.28 -4.33
CA HIS A 492 -15.08 3.30 -4.99
C HIS A 492 -14.20 2.14 -4.52
N GLN A 493 -14.20 1.84 -3.22
CA GLN A 493 -13.49 0.69 -2.66
C GLN A 493 -14.03 -0.63 -3.20
N LEU A 494 -15.35 -0.86 -3.17
CA LEU A 494 -15.95 -2.08 -3.71
C LEU A 494 -15.62 -2.27 -5.20
N PHE A 495 -15.62 -1.18 -5.97
CA PHE A 495 -15.24 -1.21 -7.38
C PHE A 495 -13.74 -1.54 -7.56
N ALA A 496 -12.85 -0.94 -6.77
CA ALA A 496 -11.42 -1.21 -6.81
C ALA A 496 -11.08 -2.65 -6.39
N GLU A 497 -11.76 -3.20 -5.38
CA GLU A 497 -11.66 -4.61 -4.98
C GLU A 497 -12.12 -5.54 -6.13
N ALA A 498 -13.18 -5.17 -6.85
CA ALA A 498 -13.66 -5.92 -8.03
C ALA A 498 -12.73 -5.79 -9.26
N VAL A 499 -12.01 -4.67 -9.40
CA VAL A 499 -10.93 -4.50 -10.40
C VAL A 499 -9.79 -5.44 -10.09
N VAL A 500 -9.25 -5.42 -8.87
CA VAL A 500 -8.12 -6.29 -8.48
C VAL A 500 -8.53 -7.77 -8.56
N ALA A 501 -9.70 -8.15 -8.05
CA ALA A 501 -10.19 -9.52 -8.13
C ALA A 501 -10.45 -10.00 -9.57
N GLY A 502 -10.72 -9.09 -10.51
CA GLY A 502 -11.01 -9.40 -11.92
C GLY A 502 -9.80 -9.53 -12.84
N LEU A 503 -8.57 -9.23 -12.36
CA LEU A 503 -7.35 -9.29 -13.17
C LEU A 503 -7.00 -10.73 -13.60
N PRO A 504 -6.36 -10.94 -14.77
CA PRO A 504 -6.05 -12.28 -15.24
C PRO A 504 -5.00 -12.97 -14.34
N GLY A 505 -5.35 -14.14 -13.79
CA GLY A 505 -4.48 -14.94 -12.93
C GLY A 505 -4.78 -14.88 -11.43
N THR A 506 -5.78 -14.10 -10.99
CA THR A 506 -6.27 -14.14 -9.61
C THR A 506 -7.05 -15.41 -9.28
N ALA A 507 -7.14 -15.75 -7.98
CA ALA A 507 -7.94 -16.87 -7.51
C ALA A 507 -9.46 -16.60 -7.68
N PRO A 508 -10.28 -17.63 -7.98
CA PRO A 508 -11.68 -17.45 -8.37
C PRO A 508 -12.59 -16.97 -7.23
N GLY A 509 -12.89 -15.66 -7.21
CA GLY A 509 -13.79 -15.01 -6.25
C GLY A 509 -14.73 -14.00 -6.90
N SER A 510 -15.62 -14.45 -7.79
CA SER A 510 -16.35 -13.59 -8.74
C SER A 510 -17.63 -12.88 -8.23
N GLU A 511 -18.03 -13.06 -6.96
CA GLU A 511 -19.20 -12.41 -6.36
C GLU A 511 -18.80 -11.64 -5.08
N LEU A 512 -18.74 -10.30 -5.16
CA LEU A 512 -18.47 -9.44 -4.00
C LEU A 512 -19.79 -8.91 -3.41
N ILE A 513 -20.00 -9.09 -2.11
CA ILE A 513 -21.22 -8.71 -1.40
C ILE A 513 -20.89 -7.81 -0.20
N THR A 514 -21.64 -6.71 -0.07
CA THR A 514 -21.53 -5.75 1.03
C THR A 514 -22.88 -5.05 1.24
N GLY A 515 -22.97 -4.11 2.17
CA GLY A 515 -24.21 -3.40 2.52
C GLY A 515 -25.10 -4.15 3.52
N LEU A 516 -24.59 -5.19 4.18
CA LEU A 516 -25.27 -5.93 5.24
C LEU A 516 -24.76 -5.52 6.63
N ALA A 517 -25.66 -5.39 7.60
CA ALA A 517 -25.30 -5.17 9.00
C ALA A 517 -25.02 -6.51 9.72
N PRO A 518 -24.02 -6.61 10.59
CA PRO A 518 -24.01 -7.62 11.63
C PRO A 518 -25.16 -7.34 12.62
N ILE A 519 -26.01 -8.34 12.89
CA ILE A 519 -27.22 -8.18 13.72
C ILE A 519 -27.31 -9.28 14.79
N GLY A 520 -28.01 -9.00 15.88
CA GLY A 520 -28.27 -9.99 16.94
C GLY A 520 -29.33 -11.02 16.52
N MET A 521 -29.33 -12.21 17.13
CA MET A 521 -30.29 -13.30 16.87
C MET A 521 -31.76 -12.81 16.81
N ALA A 522 -32.22 -12.03 17.80
CA ALA A 522 -33.59 -11.51 17.85
C ALA A 522 -33.95 -10.49 16.73
N GLN A 523 -32.94 -9.92 16.05
CA GLN A 523 -33.15 -9.07 14.88
C GLN A 523 -33.12 -9.90 13.57
N ALA A 524 -32.36 -10.99 13.57
CA ALA A 524 -32.19 -11.88 12.41
C ALA A 524 -33.51 -12.49 11.93
N GLU A 525 -34.46 -12.77 12.82
CA GLU A 525 -35.82 -13.23 12.46
C GLU A 525 -36.55 -12.30 11.48
N THR A 526 -36.22 -11.01 11.48
CA THR A 526 -36.85 -10.00 10.59
C THR A 526 -36.05 -9.71 9.32
N ALA A 527 -34.77 -10.10 9.27
CA ALA A 527 -33.87 -9.77 8.17
C ALA A 527 -33.96 -10.78 7.03
N PHE A 528 -34.33 -10.32 5.83
CA PHE A 528 -34.61 -11.18 4.67
C PHE A 528 -33.44 -12.11 4.26
N TRP A 529 -32.20 -11.73 4.59
CA TRP A 529 -30.99 -12.48 4.27
C TRP A 529 -30.56 -13.48 5.35
N ALA A 530 -31.07 -13.39 6.57
CA ALA A 530 -30.62 -14.23 7.69
C ALA A 530 -30.98 -15.72 7.52
N ALA A 531 -32.04 -16.01 6.76
CA ALA A 531 -32.42 -17.37 6.40
C ALA A 531 -31.54 -18.01 5.29
N ASN A 532 -30.62 -17.25 4.69
CA ASN A 532 -29.71 -17.75 3.66
C ASN A 532 -28.34 -18.10 4.29
N PRO A 533 -27.87 -19.36 4.24
CA PRO A 533 -26.65 -19.79 4.93
C PRO A 533 -25.37 -19.10 4.43
N LYS A 534 -25.37 -18.45 3.24
CA LYS A 534 -24.25 -17.59 2.81
C LYS A 534 -23.93 -16.46 3.81
N PHE A 535 -24.90 -16.05 4.64
CA PHE A 535 -24.79 -14.89 5.53
C PHE A 535 -24.85 -15.24 7.02
N GLY A 536 -24.76 -16.53 7.38
CA GLY A 536 -24.81 -16.98 8.78
C GLY A 536 -23.78 -16.29 9.71
N LEU A 537 -22.59 -15.97 9.19
CA LEU A 537 -21.52 -15.25 9.91
C LEU A 537 -21.86 -13.79 10.28
N LEU A 538 -22.94 -13.21 9.73
CA LEU A 538 -23.42 -11.87 10.07
C LEU A 538 -24.48 -11.88 11.17
N VAL A 539 -25.02 -13.06 11.52
CA VAL A 539 -25.86 -13.23 12.71
C VAL A 539 -24.95 -13.50 13.89
N ARG A 540 -24.96 -12.60 14.88
CA ARG A 540 -24.14 -12.70 16.09
C ARG A 540 -25.01 -13.17 17.24
N ASP A 541 -24.59 -14.28 17.84
CA ASP A 541 -25.09 -14.65 19.16
C ASP A 541 -24.39 -13.82 20.25
N GLN A 542 -25.15 -13.35 21.23
CA GLN A 542 -24.63 -12.52 22.32
C GLN A 542 -23.89 -13.34 23.39
N THR A 543 -24.08 -14.67 23.39
CA THR A 543 -23.45 -15.60 24.34
C THR A 543 -21.98 -15.91 24.01
N ILE A 544 -21.48 -15.59 22.81
CA ILE A 544 -20.07 -15.77 22.44
C ILE A 544 -19.23 -14.58 22.91
N SER A 545 -19.15 -14.43 24.23
CA SER A 545 -18.22 -13.55 24.94
C SER A 545 -17.98 -14.15 26.32
N LEU A 546 -16.70 -14.26 26.71
CA LEU A 546 -16.18 -15.21 27.71
C LEU A 546 -16.17 -16.66 27.15
N THR A 547 -15.15 -17.50 27.38
CA THR A 547 -13.96 -17.32 28.24
C THR A 547 -12.75 -18.04 27.65
N VAL A 548 -11.61 -17.36 27.51
CA VAL A 548 -10.29 -17.99 27.38
C VAL A 548 -9.53 -17.68 28.67
N SER A 549 -9.74 -18.52 29.68
CA SER A 549 -9.11 -18.40 30.99
C SER A 549 -8.59 -19.77 31.42
N THR A 550 -7.26 -19.91 31.39
CA THR A 550 -6.43 -20.83 32.19
C THR A 550 -7.09 -22.11 32.70
N LEU A 551 -6.71 -23.26 32.12
CA LEU A 551 -6.96 -24.58 32.67
C LEU A 551 -6.52 -24.66 34.15
N GLY A 552 -7.42 -25.09 35.02
CA GLY A 552 -7.14 -25.48 36.39
C GLY A 552 -7.65 -26.91 36.63
N GLU A 553 -6.91 -27.70 37.39
CA GLU A 553 -7.19 -29.11 37.61
C GLU A 553 -8.43 -29.29 38.50
N ASN A 554 -9.50 -29.90 37.99
CA ASN A 554 -10.35 -30.90 38.68
C ASN A 554 -11.61 -31.32 37.87
N GLY A 555 -11.83 -32.64 37.77
CA GLY A 555 -13.15 -33.28 37.85
C GLY A 555 -14.32 -32.86 36.94
N LEU A 556 -14.34 -33.38 35.70
CA LEU A 556 -15.54 -33.79 34.94
C LEU A 556 -16.80 -32.88 34.93
N SER A 557 -17.02 -32.24 33.78
CA SER A 557 -18.32 -32.29 33.10
C SER A 557 -18.07 -32.54 31.61
N ILE A 558 -18.78 -33.49 31.00
CA ILE A 558 -18.64 -33.77 29.56
C ILE A 558 -19.50 -32.77 28.79
N ALA A 559 -18.95 -31.57 28.57
CA ALA A 559 -19.41 -30.71 27.51
C ALA A 559 -19.24 -31.44 26.17
N GLN A 560 -20.26 -31.39 25.31
CA GLN A 560 -20.26 -32.13 24.05
C GLN A 560 -19.10 -31.69 23.16
N VAL A 561 -18.35 -32.66 22.63
CA VAL A 561 -17.26 -32.42 21.66
C VAL A 561 -17.83 -31.65 20.46
N PRO A 562 -17.29 -30.47 20.09
CA PRO A 562 -17.77 -29.67 18.96
C PRO A 562 -17.91 -30.47 17.66
N VAL A 563 -18.94 -30.18 16.88
CA VAL A 563 -19.34 -31.03 15.74
C VAL A 563 -18.30 -31.01 14.62
N TRP A 564 -17.62 -29.89 14.39
CA TRP A 564 -16.48 -29.82 13.46
C TRP A 564 -15.36 -30.83 13.76
N ILE A 565 -15.13 -31.21 15.02
CA ILE A 565 -14.13 -32.24 15.39
C ILE A 565 -14.66 -33.62 14.97
N GLN A 566 -15.92 -33.92 15.31
CA GLN A 566 -16.58 -35.19 14.92
C GLN A 566 -16.70 -35.35 13.40
N LEU A 567 -16.75 -34.24 12.66
CA LEU A 567 -16.75 -34.22 11.19
C LEU A 567 -15.35 -34.33 10.56
N GLN A 568 -14.27 -34.01 11.29
CA GLN A 568 -12.89 -34.24 10.82
C GLN A 568 -12.51 -35.72 10.88
N ASP A 569 -13.07 -36.47 11.84
CA ASP A 569 -12.85 -37.92 11.98
C ASP A 569 -13.77 -38.78 11.08
N ALA A 570 -14.77 -38.18 10.43
CA ALA A 570 -15.76 -38.91 9.61
C ALA A 570 -15.20 -39.31 8.24
N THR A 571 -15.17 -40.62 7.94
CA THR A 571 -14.48 -41.14 6.74
C THR A 571 -15.38 -41.39 5.53
N SER A 572 -16.71 -41.40 5.71
CA SER A 572 -17.67 -41.68 4.64
C SER A 572 -18.80 -40.62 4.52
N PRO A 573 -19.33 -40.38 3.31
CA PRO A 573 -20.49 -39.51 3.11
C PRO A 573 -21.75 -39.95 3.87
N GLN A 574 -21.89 -41.26 4.12
CA GLN A 574 -22.99 -41.84 4.88
C GLN A 574 -22.92 -41.49 6.37
N GLU A 575 -21.73 -41.51 6.99
CA GLU A 575 -21.53 -41.08 8.39
C GLU A 575 -21.88 -39.59 8.55
N VAL A 576 -21.35 -38.74 7.68
CA VAL A 576 -21.65 -37.29 7.67
C VAL A 576 -23.15 -37.04 7.51
N SER A 577 -23.83 -37.76 6.62
CA SER A 577 -25.28 -37.66 6.46
C SER A 577 -26.06 -38.12 7.70
N THR A 578 -25.55 -39.11 8.44
CA THR A 578 -26.23 -39.65 9.64
C THR A 578 -26.08 -38.68 10.82
N LEU A 579 -24.85 -38.20 11.08
CA LEU A 579 -24.55 -37.20 12.10
C LEU A 579 -25.38 -35.91 11.94
N ILE A 580 -25.67 -35.50 10.71
CA ILE A 580 -26.52 -34.33 10.41
C ILE A 580 -28.02 -34.64 10.58
N GLN A 581 -28.47 -35.88 10.37
CA GLN A 581 -29.90 -36.23 10.41
C GLN A 581 -30.43 -36.51 11.82
N GLU A 582 -29.62 -36.99 12.76
CA GLU A 582 -30.08 -37.27 14.14
C GLU A 582 -30.28 -36.01 15.00
N LYS A 583 -29.85 -34.84 14.50
CA LYS A 583 -29.79 -33.56 15.23
C LYS A 583 -31.05 -32.69 15.09
N ASN A 584 -31.28 -31.80 16.05
CA ASN A 584 -32.43 -30.86 16.09
C ASN A 584 -32.25 -29.73 15.02
N PRO A 585 -33.31 -29.08 14.50
CA PRO A 585 -33.18 -28.12 13.37
C PRO A 585 -32.25 -26.93 13.59
N GLU A 586 -32.03 -26.52 14.84
CA GLU A 586 -31.11 -25.45 15.21
C GLU A 586 -29.65 -25.93 15.16
N GLU A 587 -29.36 -27.08 15.76
CA GLU A 587 -28.06 -27.75 15.66
C GLU A 587 -27.68 -28.02 14.20
N ARG A 588 -28.64 -28.46 13.36
CA ARG A 588 -28.39 -28.68 11.92
C ARG A 588 -27.93 -27.42 11.17
N ARG A 589 -28.42 -26.23 11.56
CA ARG A 589 -27.93 -24.95 10.99
C ARG A 589 -26.48 -24.71 11.40
N GLN A 590 -26.16 -24.93 12.67
CA GLN A 590 -24.80 -24.80 13.20
C GLN A 590 -23.83 -25.78 12.54
N THR A 591 -24.22 -27.05 12.34
CA THR A 591 -23.41 -28.04 11.61
C THR A 591 -23.19 -27.63 10.15
N MET A 592 -24.21 -27.10 9.45
CA MET A 592 -24.03 -26.60 8.08
C MET A 592 -23.11 -25.37 8.00
N HIS A 593 -23.04 -24.53 9.03
CA HIS A 593 -22.08 -23.42 9.08
C HIS A 593 -20.63 -23.95 9.10
N GLU A 594 -20.35 -25.03 9.83
CA GLU A 594 -19.02 -25.63 9.97
C GLU A 594 -18.59 -26.41 8.71
N CYS A 595 -19.50 -27.19 8.10
CA CYS A 595 -19.21 -27.90 6.84
C CYS A 595 -18.81 -26.96 5.68
N VAL A 596 -19.42 -25.78 5.59
CA VAL A 596 -19.13 -24.79 4.54
C VAL A 596 -17.79 -24.05 4.78
N PHE A 597 -17.26 -24.11 6.00
CA PHE A 597 -15.91 -23.63 6.32
C PHE A 597 -14.84 -24.66 5.94
N LEU A 598 -15.06 -25.94 6.29
CA LEU A 598 -14.15 -27.04 5.94
C LEU A 598 -14.07 -27.27 4.42
N ALA A 599 -15.17 -27.14 3.68
CA ALA A 599 -15.20 -27.23 2.21
C ALA A 599 -14.62 -26.00 1.47
N LYS A 600 -13.81 -25.17 2.17
CA LYS A 600 -13.12 -23.99 1.64
C LYS A 600 -11.63 -23.92 2.01
N GLN A 601 -11.12 -24.95 2.69
CA GLN A 601 -9.68 -25.26 2.76
C GLN A 601 -9.34 -26.31 1.70
#